data_AF-A0A238V9I7-F1
#
_entry.id   AF-A0A238V9I7-F1
#
_cell.length_a   1.000
_cell.length_b   1.000
_cell.length_c   1.000
_cell.angle_alpha   90.00
_cell.angle_beta   90.00
_cell.angle_gamma   90.00
#
_symmetry.space_group_name_H-M   'P 1'
#
loop_
_entity.id
_entity.type
_entity.pdbx_description
1 polymer ?
#
loop_
_entity_poly.entity_id
_entity_poly.type
_entity_poly.pdbx_seq_one_letter_code
_entity_poly.pdbx_strand_id
1 'polypeptide(L)'
;MAKQAPATKADKLNSLYKECGLIKEDVFQHQHYTILTRSGIEKVQAHYGIQVSYKALKLEPKYAVIKAVAQMDEARVETYGSAVPENCKNSYFAETAEKRALSRAVLKLTGLYQHGFFGEEESEQLTAEAKAAPQQSTETDVLNDALSRLHSGDAPGTVWKSYPELHSHEGFKAAVKAESERRKAAAT
;
A
#
# COMPACT_ATOMS: atom_id res chain seq x y z
N MET A 1 30.17 -11.03 14.68
CA MET A 1 28.81 -11.24 15.23
C MET A 1 27.84 -11.19 14.05
N ALA A 2 27.11 -12.26 13.77
CA ALA A 2 26.17 -12.30 12.65
C ALA A 2 24.96 -11.39 12.97
N LYS A 3 24.77 -10.31 12.22
CA LYS A 3 23.51 -9.54 12.26
C LYS A 3 22.39 -10.46 11.77
N GLN A 4 21.47 -10.83 12.65
CA GLN A 4 20.24 -11.52 12.25
C GLN A 4 19.49 -10.67 11.24
N ALA A 5 19.05 -11.27 10.13
CA ALA A 5 18.17 -10.62 9.18
C ALA A 5 16.85 -10.25 9.88
N PRO A 6 16.27 -9.07 9.60
CA PRO A 6 15.01 -8.66 10.22
C PRO A 6 13.88 -9.63 9.82
N ALA A 7 13.21 -10.20 10.82
CA ALA A 7 12.16 -11.21 10.62
C ALA A 7 10.82 -10.59 10.21
N THR A 8 10.58 -9.31 10.54
CA THR A 8 9.31 -8.62 10.26
C THR A 8 9.52 -7.22 9.66
N LYS A 9 8.46 -6.66 9.06
CA LYS A 9 8.43 -5.27 8.58
C LYS A 9 8.75 -4.25 9.68
N ALA A 10 8.29 -4.50 10.90
CA ALA A 10 8.56 -3.66 12.06
C ALA A 10 10.05 -3.69 12.44
N ASP A 11 10.69 -4.86 12.40
CA ASP A 11 12.12 -4.99 12.68
C ASP A 11 12.96 -4.23 11.65
N LYS A 12 12.59 -4.34 10.36
CA LYS A 12 13.26 -3.58 9.29
C LYS A 12 13.07 -2.08 9.47
N LEU A 13 11.87 -1.63 9.85
CA LEU A 13 11.65 -0.20 10.09
C LEU A 13 12.49 0.29 11.28
N ASN A 14 12.52 -0.47 12.37
CA ASN A 14 13.33 -0.14 13.54
C ASN A 14 14.83 -0.09 13.23
N SER A 15 15.32 -0.95 12.33
CA SER A 15 16.71 -0.89 11.89
C SER A 15 16.98 0.40 11.12
N LEU A 16 16.07 0.83 10.23
CA LEU A 16 16.24 2.10 9.50
C LEU A 16 16.28 3.32 10.42
N TYR A 17 15.43 3.37 11.46
CA TYR A 17 15.48 4.44 12.48
C TYR A 17 16.84 4.50 13.17
N LYS A 18 17.40 3.35 13.56
CA LYS A 18 18.66 3.27 14.31
C LYS A 18 19.88 3.48 13.44
N GLU A 19 19.92 2.83 12.28
CA GLU A 19 21.09 2.77 11.41
C GLU A 19 21.15 4.00 10.49
N CYS A 20 20.04 4.33 9.83
CA CYS A 20 20.00 5.42 8.85
C CYS A 20 19.61 6.78 9.46
N GLY A 21 19.32 6.85 10.77
CA GLY A 21 18.95 8.10 11.43
C GLY A 21 17.62 8.67 10.93
N LEU A 22 16.67 7.80 10.55
CA LEU A 22 15.32 8.25 10.22
C LEU A 22 14.67 8.89 11.46
N ILE A 23 13.80 9.86 11.21
CA ILE A 23 12.91 10.46 12.20
C ILE A 23 11.46 10.20 11.80
N LYS A 24 10.51 10.55 12.67
CA LYS A 24 9.09 10.25 12.45
C LYS A 24 8.57 10.89 11.16
N GLU A 25 9.11 12.05 10.82
CA GLU A 25 8.80 12.86 9.65
C GLU A 25 9.32 12.23 8.35
N ASP A 26 10.22 11.24 8.42
CA ASP A 26 10.75 10.55 7.25
C ASP A 26 9.88 9.37 6.78
N VAL A 27 8.81 9.05 7.52
CA VAL A 27 8.05 7.82 7.34
C VAL A 27 6.55 8.06 7.46
N PHE A 28 5.78 7.65 6.45
CA PHE A 28 4.33 7.50 6.55
C PHE A 28 3.94 6.02 6.60
N GLN A 29 3.17 5.63 7.60
CA GLN A 29 2.69 4.26 7.74
C GLN A 29 1.25 4.14 7.25
N HIS A 30 1.03 3.21 6.33
CA HIS A 30 -0.30 2.76 5.92
C HIS A 30 -0.50 1.30 6.34
N GLN A 31 -1.74 0.81 6.26
CA GLN A 31 -2.11 -0.54 6.69
C GLN A 31 -1.29 -1.63 6.00
N HIS A 32 -1.03 -1.49 4.69
CA HIS A 32 -0.35 -2.52 3.89
C HIS A 32 1.10 -2.19 3.55
N TYR A 33 1.48 -0.91 3.55
CA TYR A 33 2.79 -0.45 3.09
C TYR A 33 3.32 0.71 3.93
N THR A 34 4.63 0.94 3.86
CA THR A 34 5.31 2.05 4.52
C THR A 34 5.92 2.93 3.44
N ILE A 35 5.67 4.23 3.52
CA ILE A 35 6.22 5.21 2.60
C ILE A 35 7.42 5.88 3.28
N LEU A 36 8.54 5.95 2.58
CA LEU A 36 9.67 6.79 2.94
C LEU A 36 9.55 8.11 2.18
N THR A 37 9.74 9.20 2.92
CA THR A 37 9.79 10.54 2.32
C THR A 37 11.06 10.73 1.51
N ARG A 38 11.12 11.82 0.74
CA ARG A 38 12.35 12.21 0.06
C ARG A 38 13.56 12.26 1.01
N SER A 39 13.41 12.90 2.18
CA SER A 39 14.48 12.98 3.18
C SER A 39 14.82 11.60 3.75
N GLY A 40 13.82 10.73 3.96
CA GLY A 40 14.05 9.36 4.38
C GLY A 40 14.86 8.55 3.36
N ILE A 41 14.53 8.66 2.07
CA ILE A 41 15.28 8.01 0.99
C ILE A 41 16.73 8.49 0.94
N GLU A 42 16.98 9.80 1.07
CA GLU A 42 18.33 10.36 1.04
C GLU A 42 19.16 9.93 2.26
N LYS A 43 18.56 9.83 3.44
CA LYS A 43 19.22 9.27 4.64
C LYS A 43 19.63 7.81 4.45
N VAL A 44 18.73 7.00 3.88
CA VAL A 44 19.03 5.60 3.53
C VAL A 44 20.16 5.54 2.49
N GLN A 45 20.08 6.35 1.43
CA GLN A 45 21.11 6.44 0.40
C GLN A 45 22.48 6.77 1.01
N ALA A 46 22.54 7.80 1.86
CA ALA A 46 23.76 8.26 2.50
C ALA A 46 24.36 7.20 3.44
N HIS A 47 23.52 6.56 4.26
CA HIS A 47 23.96 5.52 5.18
C HIS A 47 24.61 4.32 4.48
N TYR A 48 23.99 3.85 3.39
CA TYR A 48 24.49 2.70 2.61
C TYR A 48 25.52 3.09 1.55
N GLY A 49 25.94 4.36 1.47
CA GLY A 49 26.96 4.81 0.51
C GLY A 49 26.55 4.60 -0.95
N ILE A 50 25.25 4.67 -1.26
CA ILE A 50 24.73 4.35 -2.60
C ILE A 50 25.10 5.47 -3.58
N GLN A 51 25.87 5.10 -4.59
CA GLN A 51 26.25 5.99 -5.68
C GLN A 51 25.23 5.91 -6.80
N VAL A 52 24.79 7.05 -7.32
CA VAL A 52 23.79 7.11 -8.39
C VAL A 52 24.28 8.03 -9.49
N SER A 53 24.24 7.52 -10.73
CA SER A 53 24.47 8.29 -11.94
C SER A 53 23.19 8.38 -12.76
N TYR A 54 22.94 9.54 -13.36
CA TYR A 54 21.74 9.78 -14.14
C TYR A 54 22.05 9.93 -15.62
N LYS A 55 21.12 9.45 -16.45
CA LYS A 55 21.09 9.74 -17.89
C LYS A 55 19.69 10.23 -18.25
N ALA A 56 19.61 11.48 -18.68
CA ALA A 56 18.40 11.99 -19.30
C ALA A 56 18.17 11.26 -20.64
N LEU A 57 17.05 10.54 -20.73
CA LEU A 57 16.64 9.89 -21.98
C LEU A 57 15.69 10.77 -22.77
N LYS A 58 14.87 11.56 -22.07
CA LYS A 58 13.94 12.50 -22.67
C LYS A 58 13.73 13.69 -21.74
N LEU A 59 13.80 14.90 -22.28
CA LEU A 59 13.49 16.16 -21.59
C LEU A 59 12.68 17.04 -22.54
N GLU A 60 11.39 17.14 -22.27
CA GLU A 60 10.43 17.96 -22.99
C GLU A 60 9.60 18.79 -22.00
N PRO A 61 8.95 19.89 -22.42
CA PRO A 61 8.24 20.79 -21.52
C PRO A 61 7.17 20.14 -20.63
N LYS A 62 6.61 19.01 -21.05
CA LYS A 62 5.58 18.25 -20.32
C LYS A 62 5.91 16.77 -20.18
N TYR A 63 7.15 16.38 -20.41
CA TYR A 63 7.54 14.98 -20.36
C TYR A 63 9.02 14.82 -20.07
N ALA A 64 9.35 14.07 -19.02
CA ALA A 64 10.72 13.74 -18.71
C ALA A 64 10.88 12.26 -18.39
N VAL A 65 12.00 11.69 -18.83
CA VAL A 65 12.44 10.33 -18.47
C VAL A 65 13.91 10.37 -18.14
N ILE A 66 14.22 9.96 -16.91
CA ILE A 66 15.59 9.87 -16.40
C ILE A 66 15.87 8.42 -16.02
N LYS A 67 16.94 7.87 -16.59
CA LYS A 67 17.50 6.59 -16.18
C LYS A 67 18.45 6.85 -15.01
N ALA A 68 18.28 6.12 -13.92
CA ALA A 68 19.26 6.03 -12.83
C ALA A 68 20.01 4.71 -12.91
N VAL A 69 21.32 4.79 -12.79
CA VAL A 69 22.21 3.65 -12.61
C VAL A 69 22.84 3.79 -11.25
N ALA A 70 22.54 2.87 -10.34
CA ALA A 70 22.98 2.94 -8.96
C ALA A 70 23.81 1.73 -8.57
N GLN A 71 24.76 1.96 -7.67
CA GLN A 71 25.67 0.95 -7.17
C GLN A 71 25.81 1.05 -5.65
N MET A 72 25.83 -0.12 -5.01
CA MET A 72 26.09 -0.32 -3.58
C MET A 72 26.97 -1.55 -3.46
N ASP A 73 28.22 -1.37 -3.07
CA ASP A 73 29.25 -2.42 -3.10
C ASP A 73 29.33 -3.09 -4.50
N GLU A 74 29.13 -4.40 -4.58
CA GLU A 74 29.10 -5.18 -5.83
C GLU A 74 27.71 -5.17 -6.51
N ALA A 75 26.66 -4.76 -5.80
CA ALA A 75 25.31 -4.74 -6.32
C ALA A 75 25.08 -3.52 -7.21
N ARG A 76 24.50 -3.74 -8.39
CA ARG A 76 24.17 -2.68 -9.34
C ARG A 76 22.72 -2.83 -9.81
N VAL A 77 22.01 -1.71 -9.86
CA VAL A 77 20.65 -1.66 -10.40
C VAL A 77 20.51 -0.56 -11.42
N GLU A 78 19.61 -0.80 -12.37
CA GLU A 78 19.15 0.22 -13.30
C GLU A 78 17.65 0.41 -13.13
N THR A 79 17.22 1.66 -13.16
CA THR A 79 15.81 2.00 -13.01
C THR A 79 15.50 3.30 -13.72
N TYR A 80 14.21 3.62 -13.80
CA TYR A 80 13.72 4.79 -14.49
C TYR A 80 12.79 5.56 -13.58
N GLY A 81 12.83 6.88 -13.71
CA GLY A 81 11.78 7.78 -13.25
C GLY A 81 11.23 8.52 -14.46
N SER A 82 9.91 8.69 -14.48
CA SER A 82 9.21 9.43 -15.52
C SER A 82 8.25 10.42 -14.88
N ALA A 83 8.02 11.53 -15.57
CA ALA A 83 7.04 12.53 -15.16
C ALA A 83 6.29 13.04 -16.39
N VAL A 84 4.96 13.11 -16.25
CA VAL A 84 3.98 13.61 -17.22
C VAL A 84 2.89 14.37 -16.45
N PRO A 85 2.06 15.22 -17.08
CA PRO A 85 1.06 16.02 -16.36
C PRO A 85 0.09 15.19 -15.50
N GLU A 86 -0.17 13.95 -15.90
CA GLU A 86 -1.08 13.03 -15.21
C GLU A 86 -0.55 12.54 -13.87
N ASN A 87 0.78 12.50 -13.69
CA ASN A 87 1.41 11.99 -12.47
C ASN A 87 2.29 13.02 -11.76
N CYS A 88 2.42 14.23 -12.28
CA CYS A 88 3.30 15.27 -11.77
C CYS A 88 2.47 16.55 -11.58
N LYS A 89 2.04 16.80 -10.34
CA LYS A 89 1.17 17.95 -10.00
C LYS A 89 1.86 19.30 -10.19
N ASN A 90 3.18 19.32 -10.11
CA ASN A 90 4.00 20.50 -10.39
C ASN A 90 4.59 20.41 -11.80
N SER A 91 4.92 21.54 -12.42
CA SER A 91 5.51 21.54 -13.77
C SER A 91 7.01 21.19 -13.78
N TYR A 92 7.55 20.65 -12.68
CA TYR A 92 8.96 20.27 -12.51
C TYR A 92 9.17 18.82 -12.94
N PHE A 93 8.96 18.54 -14.24
CA PHE A 93 8.95 17.18 -14.77
C PHE A 93 10.33 16.52 -14.68
N ALA A 94 11.40 17.23 -15.02
CA ALA A 94 12.76 16.70 -14.98
C ALA A 94 13.17 16.30 -13.56
N GLU A 95 12.95 17.19 -12.60
CA GLU A 95 13.26 17.00 -11.18
C GLU A 95 12.41 15.88 -10.58
N THR A 96 11.13 15.80 -10.95
CA THR A 96 10.24 14.71 -10.52
C THR A 96 10.66 13.36 -11.09
N ALA A 97 11.05 13.30 -12.37
CA ALA A 97 11.62 12.09 -12.96
C ALA A 97 12.92 11.68 -12.26
N GLU A 98 13.80 12.62 -11.91
CA GLU A 98 15.05 12.34 -11.19
C GLU A 98 14.77 11.77 -9.79
N LYS A 99 13.92 12.45 -9.01
CA LYS A 99 13.55 12.02 -7.65
C LYS A 99 12.97 10.60 -7.63
N ARG A 100 12.12 10.29 -8.61
CA ARG A 100 11.53 8.94 -8.80
C ARG A 100 12.59 7.89 -9.12
N ALA A 101 13.49 8.21 -10.04
CA ALA A 101 14.57 7.32 -10.42
C ALA A 101 15.47 7.01 -9.22
N LEU A 102 15.80 8.02 -8.42
CA LEU A 102 16.59 7.86 -7.19
C LEU A 102 15.90 6.97 -6.17
N SER A 103 14.64 7.29 -5.82
CA SER A 103 13.89 6.55 -4.81
C SER A 103 13.82 5.07 -5.13
N ARG A 104 13.47 4.73 -6.37
CA ARG A 104 13.43 3.35 -6.86
C ARG A 104 14.79 2.66 -6.79
N ALA A 105 15.87 3.36 -7.10
CA ALA A 105 17.21 2.78 -7.09
C ALA A 105 17.63 2.42 -5.66
N VAL A 106 17.43 3.34 -4.71
CA VAL A 106 17.74 3.15 -3.30
C VAL A 106 16.91 2.01 -2.70
N LEU A 107 15.59 2.01 -2.95
CA LEU A 107 14.68 0.97 -2.44
C LEU A 107 15.01 -0.43 -3.00
N LYS A 108 15.41 -0.52 -4.27
CA LYS A 108 15.84 -1.79 -4.89
C LYS A 108 17.14 -2.31 -4.28
N LEU A 109 18.19 -1.48 -4.19
CA LEU A 109 19.50 -1.90 -3.68
C LEU A 109 19.45 -2.33 -2.21
N THR A 110 18.63 -1.66 -1.41
CA THR A 110 18.50 -1.95 0.03
C THR A 110 17.51 -3.07 0.36
N GLY A 111 16.87 -3.66 -0.66
CA GLY A 111 15.87 -4.73 -0.51
C GLY A 111 14.56 -4.25 0.14
N LEU A 112 14.34 -2.95 0.28
CA LEU A 112 13.23 -2.38 1.04
C LEU A 112 11.85 -2.68 0.42
N TYR A 113 11.77 -2.81 -0.89
CA TYR A 113 10.53 -3.25 -1.56
C TYR A 113 10.02 -4.60 -1.04
N GLN A 114 10.92 -5.55 -0.75
CA GLN A 114 10.56 -6.88 -0.27
C GLN A 114 9.93 -6.85 1.13
N HIS A 115 10.16 -5.77 1.87
CA HIS A 115 9.62 -5.55 3.21
C HIS A 115 8.42 -4.58 3.22
N GLY A 116 7.88 -4.23 2.05
CA GLY A 116 6.70 -3.37 1.92
C GLY A 116 6.98 -1.89 2.15
N PHE A 117 8.18 -1.43 1.80
CA PHE A 117 8.56 -0.02 1.79
C PHE A 117 8.54 0.54 0.37
N PHE A 118 8.03 1.75 0.22
CA PHE A 118 7.90 2.45 -1.06
C PHE A 118 8.27 3.93 -0.87
N GLY A 119 8.48 4.65 -1.97
CA GLY A 119 8.71 6.09 -1.94
C GLY A 119 7.41 6.89 -1.99
N GLU A 120 7.45 8.15 -1.57
CA GLU A 120 6.31 9.09 -1.72
C GLU A 120 5.74 9.13 -3.12
N GLU A 121 6.60 9.06 -4.13
CA GLU A 121 6.22 9.11 -5.54
C GLU A 121 5.36 7.91 -6.00
N GLU A 122 5.28 6.84 -5.21
CA GLU A 122 4.47 5.64 -5.50
C GLU A 122 3.20 5.58 -4.64
N SER A 123 3.05 6.49 -3.67
CA SER A 123 1.95 6.47 -2.69
C SER A 123 0.55 6.57 -3.32
N GLU A 124 0.39 7.43 -4.33
CA GLU A 124 -0.90 7.63 -5.01
C GLU A 124 -1.31 6.38 -5.80
N GLN A 125 -0.35 5.76 -6.48
CA GLN A 125 -0.56 4.52 -7.22
C GLN A 125 -0.95 3.39 -6.26
N LEU A 126 -0.20 3.20 -5.16
CA LEU A 126 -0.49 2.17 -4.16
C LEU A 126 -1.84 2.36 -3.50
N THR A 127 -2.24 3.62 -3.27
CA THR A 127 -3.56 3.94 -2.71
C THR A 127 -4.68 3.60 -3.70
N ALA A 128 -4.49 3.88 -4.99
CA ALA A 128 -5.45 3.52 -6.04
C ALA A 128 -5.56 2.00 -6.21
N GLU A 129 -4.42 1.29 -6.22
CA GLU A 129 -4.36 -0.17 -6.29
C GLU A 129 -5.02 -0.83 -5.08
N ALA A 130 -4.79 -0.31 -3.87
CA ALA A 130 -5.43 -0.80 -2.65
C ALA A 130 -6.96 -0.61 -2.66
N LYS A 131 -7.47 0.43 -3.34
CA LYS A 131 -8.91 0.64 -3.55
C LYS A 131 -9.50 -0.23 -4.66
N ALA A 132 -8.70 -0.57 -5.67
CA ALA A 132 -9.13 -1.37 -6.82
C ALA A 132 -9.02 -2.89 -6.57
N ALA A 133 -8.18 -3.32 -5.64
CA ALA A 133 -8.09 -4.72 -5.23
C ALA A 133 -9.44 -5.18 -4.67
N PRO A 134 -9.92 -6.40 -5.01
CA PRO A 134 -11.11 -6.97 -4.39
C PRO A 134 -10.87 -7.00 -2.88
N GLN A 135 -11.53 -6.12 -2.14
CA GLN A 135 -11.50 -6.18 -0.69
C GLN A 135 -12.13 -7.52 -0.31
N GLN A 136 -11.38 -8.38 0.39
CA GLN A 136 -12.02 -9.46 1.13
C GLN A 136 -13.03 -8.78 2.06
N SER A 137 -14.33 -8.98 1.77
CA SER A 137 -15.41 -8.40 2.58
C SER A 137 -15.16 -8.81 4.02
N THR A 138 -15.03 -7.83 4.92
CA THR A 138 -14.86 -8.14 6.33
C THR A 138 -16.12 -8.84 6.84
N GLU A 139 -16.02 -9.65 7.89
CA GLU A 139 -17.20 -10.30 8.50
C GLU A 139 -18.31 -9.29 8.82
N THR A 140 -17.94 -8.06 9.20
CA THR A 140 -18.85 -6.93 9.41
C THR A 140 -19.57 -6.48 8.13
N ASP A 141 -18.86 -6.43 6.99
CA ASP A 141 -19.46 -6.05 5.71
C ASP A 141 -20.47 -7.10 5.23
N VAL A 142 -20.11 -8.37 5.37
CA VAL A 142 -20.98 -9.51 5.06
C VAL A 142 -22.21 -9.51 5.96
N LEU A 143 -22.04 -9.23 7.26
CA LEU A 143 -23.15 -9.10 8.21
C LEU A 143 -24.09 -7.96 7.84
N ASN A 144 -23.55 -6.78 7.53
CA ASN A 144 -24.36 -5.60 7.17
C ASN A 144 -25.16 -5.83 5.90
N ASP A 145 -24.57 -6.47 4.89
CA ASP A 145 -25.26 -6.84 3.65
C ASP A 145 -26.42 -7.83 3.92
N ALA A 146 -26.14 -8.89 4.70
CA ALA A 146 -27.14 -9.88 5.07
C ALA A 146 -28.33 -9.27 5.86
N LEU A 147 -28.06 -8.36 6.80
CA LEU A 147 -29.09 -7.64 7.55
C LEU A 147 -29.89 -6.69 6.66
N SER A 148 -29.23 -5.98 5.74
CA SER A 148 -29.90 -5.10 4.77
C SER A 148 -30.92 -5.85 3.92
N ARG A 149 -30.58 -7.07 3.46
CA ARG A 149 -31.49 -7.91 2.67
C ARG A 149 -32.70 -8.38 3.46
N LEU A 150 -32.52 -8.75 4.73
CA LEU A 150 -33.65 -9.08 5.62
C LEU A 150 -34.62 -7.90 5.75
N HIS A 151 -34.10 -6.70 5.97
CA HIS A 151 -34.90 -5.48 6.07
C HIS A 151 -35.56 -5.07 4.75
N SER A 152 -34.91 -5.38 3.63
CA SER A 152 -35.41 -5.10 2.27
C SER A 152 -36.53 -6.05 1.81
N GLY A 153 -36.86 -7.05 2.63
CA GLY A 153 -38.00 -7.95 2.38
C GLY A 153 -37.63 -9.33 1.86
N ASP A 154 -36.34 -9.65 1.66
CA ASP A 154 -35.92 -10.99 1.26
C ASP A 154 -36.37 -12.04 2.30
N ALA A 155 -36.78 -13.22 1.84
CA ALA A 155 -37.22 -14.28 2.73
C ALA A 155 -36.07 -14.70 3.68
N PRO A 156 -36.30 -14.78 5.00
CA PRO A 156 -35.24 -15.09 5.96
C PRO A 156 -34.48 -16.38 5.65
N GLY A 157 -35.17 -17.41 5.13
CA GLY A 157 -34.53 -18.66 4.71
C GLY A 157 -33.65 -18.54 3.46
N THR A 158 -33.97 -17.62 2.54
CA THR A 158 -33.15 -17.34 1.35
C THR A 158 -31.90 -16.56 1.76
N VAL A 159 -32.03 -15.57 2.65
CA VAL A 159 -30.89 -14.85 3.21
C VAL A 159 -29.97 -15.82 3.96
N TRP A 160 -30.51 -16.64 4.87
CA TRP A 160 -29.73 -17.63 5.63
C TRP A 160 -28.88 -18.55 4.74
N LYS A 161 -29.43 -19.06 3.63
CA LYS A 161 -28.70 -19.91 2.68
C LYS A 161 -27.63 -19.17 1.88
N SER A 162 -27.80 -17.86 1.70
CA SER A 162 -26.89 -17.04 0.90
C SER A 162 -25.61 -16.63 1.65
N TYR A 163 -25.59 -16.73 2.99
CA TYR A 163 -24.46 -16.33 3.85
C TYR A 163 -24.07 -17.45 4.84
N PRO A 164 -23.53 -18.59 4.36
CA PRO A 164 -23.10 -19.71 5.21
C PRO A 164 -22.02 -19.32 6.23
N GLU A 165 -21.17 -18.36 5.89
CA GLU A 165 -20.11 -17.82 6.74
C GLU A 165 -20.62 -17.13 8.02
N LEU A 166 -21.88 -16.67 8.02
CA LEU A 166 -22.49 -16.04 9.21
C LEU A 166 -23.26 -17.04 10.09
N HIS A 167 -23.26 -18.33 9.77
CA HIS A 167 -24.05 -19.33 10.53
C HIS A 167 -23.57 -19.51 11.96
N SER A 168 -22.34 -19.10 12.30
CA SER A 168 -21.85 -19.04 13.67
C SER A 168 -22.09 -17.69 14.36
N HIS A 169 -22.49 -16.64 13.61
CA HIS A 169 -22.62 -15.28 14.14
C HIS A 169 -23.95 -15.09 14.88
N GLU A 170 -23.91 -14.93 16.20
CA GLU A 170 -25.09 -14.87 17.07
C GLU A 170 -26.06 -13.73 16.71
N GLY A 171 -25.53 -12.54 16.37
CA GLY A 171 -26.36 -11.42 15.95
C GLY A 171 -27.13 -11.68 14.64
N PHE A 172 -26.54 -12.46 13.73
CA PHE A 172 -27.19 -12.79 12.46
C PHE A 172 -28.31 -13.81 12.65
N LYS A 173 -28.06 -14.87 13.45
CA LYS A 173 -29.07 -15.85 13.84
C LYS A 173 -30.29 -15.18 14.48
N ALA A 174 -30.05 -14.27 15.40
CA ALA A 174 -31.09 -13.54 16.10
C ALA A 174 -31.95 -12.72 15.14
N ALA A 175 -31.33 -12.00 14.20
CA ALA A 175 -32.04 -11.18 13.21
C ALA A 175 -32.91 -12.02 12.25
N VAL A 176 -32.37 -13.12 11.72
CA VAL A 176 -33.12 -14.05 10.83
C VAL A 176 -34.33 -14.63 11.56
N LYS A 177 -34.17 -15.02 12.83
CA LYS A 177 -35.26 -15.55 13.64
C LYS A 177 -36.33 -14.50 13.90
N ALA A 178 -35.95 -13.30 14.32
CA ALA A 178 -36.88 -12.21 14.61
C ALA A 178 -37.71 -11.80 13.39
N GLU A 179 -37.10 -11.69 12.21
CA GLU A 179 -37.81 -11.34 10.98
C GLU A 179 -38.76 -12.47 10.52
N SER A 180 -38.38 -13.74 10.74
CA SER A 180 -39.26 -14.88 10.47
C SER A 180 -40.51 -14.89 11.35
N GLU A 181 -40.35 -14.59 12.65
CA GLU A 181 -41.47 -14.47 13.60
C GLU A 181 -42.38 -13.29 13.26
N ARG A 182 -41.80 -12.14 12.94
CA ARG A 182 -42.55 -10.95 12.50
C ARG A 182 -43.43 -11.24 11.29
N ARG A 183 -42.90 -11.94 10.28
CA ARG A 183 -43.67 -12.29 9.07
C ARG A 183 -44.78 -13.30 9.33
N LYS A 184 -44.56 -14.27 10.22
CA LYS A 184 -45.62 -15.19 10.65
C LYS A 184 -46.75 -14.44 11.36
N ALA A 185 -46.41 -13.51 12.25
CA ALA A 185 -47.38 -12.68 12.95
C ALA A 185 -48.18 -11.77 12.00
N ALA A 186 -47.56 -11.22 10.95
CA ALA A 186 -48.24 -10.40 9.96
C ALA A 186 -49.13 -11.18 8.98
N ALA A 187 -48.97 -12.51 8.90
CA ALA A 187 -49.77 -13.41 8.06
C ALA A 187 -50.96 -14.05 8.80
N THR A 188 -51.16 -13.69 10.08
CA THR A 188 -52.27 -14.16 10.94
C THR A 188 -53.28 -13.03 11.11
#